data_AF-A0A832W1B7-F1
#
_entry.id   AF-A0A832W1B7-F1
#
_cell.length_a   1.000
_cell.length_b   1.000
_cell.length_c   1.000
_cell.angle_alpha   90.00
_cell.angle_beta   90.00
_cell.angle_gamma   90.00
#
_symmetry.space_group_name_H-M   'P 1'
#
loop_
_entity.id
_entity.type
_entity.pdbx_description
1 polymer ?
#
loop_
_entity_poly.entity_id
_entity_poly.type
_entity_poly.pdbx_seq_one_letter_code
_entity_poly.pdbx_strand_id
1 'polypeptide(L)' 'MKQLKSLDGVKEVHGTFGAYDILAKIESPTVEALRETITWKIRKIEKIRSTLTLMGIEGQS' A
#
# COMPACT_ATOMS: atom_id res chain seq x y z
N MET A 1 8.03 -5.45 6.22
CA MET A 1 8.48 -4.11 5.72
C MET A 1 9.42 -4.18 4.52
N LYS A 2 10.51 -4.95 4.54
CA LYS A 2 11.46 -5.04 3.40
C LYS A 2 10.76 -5.41 2.07
N GLN A 3 9.87 -6.41 2.09
CA GLN A 3 9.10 -6.81 0.91
C GLN A 3 8.16 -5.72 0.38
N LEU A 4 7.54 -4.90 1.25
CA LEU A 4 6.70 -3.78 0.81
C LEU A 4 7.55 -2.70 0.15
N LYS A 5 8.70 -2.37 0.73
CA LYS A 5 9.63 -1.37 0.19
C LYS A 5 10.27 -1.79 -1.14
N SER A 6 10.30 -3.09 -1.44
CA SER A 6 10.80 -3.59 -2.73
C SER A 6 9.74 -3.65 -3.83
N LEU A 7 8.48 -3.32 -3.54
CA LEU A 7 7.44 -3.27 -4.58
C LEU A 7 7.53 -1.95 -5.35
N ASP A 8 7.54 -2.05 -6.67
CA ASP A 8 7.42 -0.88 -7.54
C ASP A 8 6.14 -0.09 -7.25
N GLY A 9 6.28 1.23 -7.18
CA GLY A 9 5.19 2.15 -6.87
C GLY A 9 5.03 2.47 -5.38
N VAL A 10 5.67 1.73 -4.47
CA VAL A 10 5.66 2.07 -3.04
C VAL A 10 6.63 3.22 -2.78
N LYS A 11 6.10 4.37 -2.37
CA LYS A 11 6.89 5.58 -2.07
C LYS A 11 7.36 5.62 -0.62
N GLU A 12 6.47 5.24 0.29
CA GLU A 12 6.71 5.37 1.73
C GLU A 12 6.14 4.16 2.46
N VAL A 13 6.85 3.69 3.49
CA VAL A 13 6.39 2.61 4.37
C VAL A 13 6.86 2.90 5.79
N HIS A 14 5.89 3.05 6.69
CA HIS A 14 6.10 3.40 8.08
C HIS A 14 5.43 2.36 8.97
N GLY A 15 6.10 2.01 10.07
CA GLY A 15 5.45 1.31 11.17
C GLY A 15 4.65 2.30 11.99
N THR A 16 3.48 1.87 12.46
CA THR A 16 2.60 2.70 13.28
C THR A 16 2.26 1.99 14.58
N PHE A 17 2.05 2.77 15.63
CA PHE A 17 1.36 2.30 16.83
C PHE A 17 -0.10 2.77 16.74
N GLY A 18 -1.05 1.84 16.75
CA GLY A 18 -2.47 2.14 16.59
C GLY A 18 -3.26 0.93 16.10
N ALA A 19 -4.40 1.18 15.46
CA ALA A 19 -5.27 0.13 14.93
C ALA A 19 -4.64 -0.66 13.75
N TYR A 20 -3.60 -0.11 13.14
CA TYR A 20 -2.86 -0.73 12.04
C TYR A 20 -1.37 -0.72 12.37
N ASP A 21 -0.65 -1.77 11.97
CA ASP A 21 0.79 -1.91 12.20
C ASP A 21 1.64 -1.16 11.17
N ILE A 22 1.10 -0.93 9.96
CA ILE A 22 1.84 -0.41 8.82
C ILE A 22 0.98 0.61 8.06
N LEU A 23 1.57 1.78 7.78
CA LEU A 23 1.08 2.76 6.81
C LEU A 23 2.00 2.75 5.58
N ALA A 24 1.43 2.60 4.39
CA ALA A 24 2.19 2.62 3.14
C ALA A 24 1.54 3.55 2.12
N LYS A 25 2.35 4.42 1.49
CA LYS A 25 1.94 5.27 0.37
C LYS A 25 2.37 4.62 -0.93
N ILE A 26 1.43 4.45 -1.84
CA ILE A 26 1.63 3.78 -3.12
C ILE A 26 1.13 4.71 -4.23
N GLU A 27 1.91 4.85 -5.28
CA GLU A 27 1.57 5.64 -6.46
C GLU A 27 1.64 4.77 -7.70
N SER A 28 0.67 4.95 -8.60
CA SER A 28 0.55 4.18 -9.83
C SER A 28 -0.07 5.07 -10.91
N PRO A 29 0.31 4.91 -12.19
CA PRO A 29 -0.24 5.72 -13.27
C PRO A 29 -1.73 5.43 -13.55
N THR A 30 -2.25 4.27 -13.11
CA THR A 30 -3.66 3.90 -13.30
C THR A 30 -4.25 3.26 -12.05
N VAL A 31 -5.57 3.38 -11.90
CA VAL A 31 -6.31 2.77 -10.78
C VAL A 31 -6.26 1.24 -10.85
N GLU A 32 -6.26 0.69 -12.06
CA GLU A 32 -6.18 -0.75 -12.33
C GLU A 32 -4.85 -1.31 -11.83
N ALA A 33 -3.73 -0.67 -12.15
CA ALA A 33 -2.40 -1.09 -11.70
C ALA A 33 -2.25 -0.97 -10.18
N LEU A 34 -2.86 0.04 -9.56
CA LEU A 34 -2.94 0.17 -8.11
C LEU A 34 -3.71 -1.00 -7.48
N ARG A 35 -4.90 -1.32 -8.02
CA ARG A 35 -5.74 -2.43 -7.55
C ARG A 35 -5.04 -3.78 -7.69
N GLU A 36 -4.35 -3.99 -8.81
CA GLU A 36 -3.58 -5.20 -9.06
C GLU A 36 -2.44 -5.34 -8.05
N THR A 37 -1.69 -4.27 -7.82
CA THR A 37 -0.60 -4.23 -6.84
C THR A 37 -1.10 -4.55 -5.43
N ILE A 38 -2.22 -3.97 -5.00
CA ILE A 38 -2.79 -4.24 -3.68
C ILE A 38 -3.25 -5.71 -3.57
N THR A 39 -3.97 -6.20 -4.59
CA THR A 39 -4.61 -7.53 -4.53
C THR A 39 -3.61 -8.67 -4.67
N TRP A 40 -2.68 -8.54 -5.60
CA TRP A 40 -1.79 -9.64 -6.00
C TRP A 40 -0.40 -9.55 -5.41
N LYS A 41 0.09 -8.35 -5.10
CA LYS A 41 1.42 -8.18 -4.48
C LYS A 41 1.28 -8.02 -2.97
N ILE A 42 0.54 -7.01 -2.50
CA ILE A 42 0.47 -6.68 -1.06
C ILE A 42 -0.29 -7.74 -0.27
N ARG A 43 -1.55 -8.03 -0.61
CA ARG A 43 -2.39 -9.00 0.15
C ARG A 43 -1.87 -10.45 0.10
N LYS A 44 -0.88 -10.73 -0.77
CA LYS A 44 -0.21 -12.04 -0.85
C LYS A 44 1.05 -12.13 0.01
N ILE A 45 1.53 -11.02 0.57
CA ILE A 45 2.66 -11.04 1.50
C ILE A 45 2.24 -11.80 2.75
N GLU A 46 3.02 -12.83 3.09
CA GLU A 46 2.83 -13.60 4.31
C GLU A 46 2.79 -12.65 5.53
N LYS A 47 1.82 -12.86 6.43
CA LYS A 47 1.55 -12.06 7.64
C LYS A 47 0.71 -10.78 7.44
N ILE A 48 0.39 -10.38 6.21
CA ILE A 48 -0.63 -9.33 6.00
C ILE A 48 -2.02 -9.94 6.20
N ARG A 49 -2.69 -9.57 7.31
CA ARG A 49 -4.02 -10.09 7.65
C ARG A 49 -5.15 -9.36 6.93
N SER A 50 -5.02 -8.05 6.81
CA SER A 50 -6.01 -7.20 6.14
C SER A 50 -5.35 -5.92 5.65
N THR A 51 -6.02 -5.23 4.73
CA THR A 51 -5.57 -3.95 4.18
C THR A 51 -6.77 -3.03 4.07
N LEU A 52 -6.62 -1.77 4.51
CA LEU A 52 -7.54 -0.69 4.18
C LEU A 52 -6.87 0.22 3.15
N THR A 53 -7.56 0.53 2.06
CA THR A 53 -7.04 1.41 1.01
C THR A 53 -7.75 2.75 1.10
N LEU A 54 -6.97 3.81 1.29
CA LEU A 54 -7.43 5.20 1.25
C LEU A 54 -7.08 5.76 -0.14
N MET A 55 -8.08 5.96 -0.98
CA MET A 55 -7.87 6.53 -2.31
C MET A 55 -7.64 8.04 -2.17
N GLY A 56 -6.55 8.54 -2.75
CA GLY A 56 -6.30 9.97 -2.84
C GLY A 56 -7.39 10.67 -3.65
N ILE A 57 -7.77 11.87 -3.24
CA ILE A 57 -8.71 12.72 -3.96
C ILE A 57 -7.89 13.74 -4.75
N GLU A 58 -8.12 13.84 -6.05
CA GLU A 58 -7.45 14.84 -6.89
C GLU A 58 -7.70 16.27 -6.35
N GLY A 59 -6.65 17.08 -6.27
CA GLY A 59 -6.73 18.45 -5.75
C GLY A 59 -6.67 18.57 -4.21
N GLN A 60 -6.55 17.45 -3.49
CA GLN A 60 -6.20 17.45 -2.06
C GLN A 60 -4.74 16.98 -1.87
N SER A 61 -3.81 17.92 -2.02
CA SER A 61 -2.37 17.70 -1.82
C SER A 61 -1.73 18.91 -1.15
#